data_AF-S6GTL7-F1
#
_entry.id   AF-S6GTL7-F1
#
_cell.length_a   1.000
_cell.length_b   1.000
_cell.length_c   1.000
_cell.angle_alpha   90.00
_cell.angle_beta   90.00
_cell.angle_gamma   90.00
#
_symmetry.space_group_name_H-M   'P 1'
#
loop_
_entity.id
_entity.type
_entity.pdbx_description
1 polymer ?
#
loop_
_entity_poly.entity_id
_entity_poly.type
_entity_poly.pdbx_seq_one_letter_code
_entity_poly.pdbx_strand_id
1 'polypeptide(L)'
;MFKKSLAAMFVLAAVTGCANTTPQNPVDFVTYRDQPLVKQVENGMTQTQVLTIGGTPSTRVQRKVHPGMCNNYVLNKDGHEQVFHVSFDANGRVDNKGFMTCEQREANERAM
;
A
#
# COMPACT_ATOMS: atom_id res chain seq x y z
N MET A 1 -1.29 -33.53 58.19
CA MET A 1 -2.10 -32.37 57.72
C MET A 1 -1.09 -31.25 57.48
N PHE A 2 -0.83 -30.70 56.29
CA PHE A 2 -1.70 -30.17 55.25
C PHE A 2 -1.05 -30.36 53.86
N LYS A 3 -1.77 -31.01 52.93
CA LYS A 3 -1.59 -30.78 51.50
C LYS A 3 -2.31 -29.47 51.18
N LYS A 4 -1.64 -28.47 50.62
CA LYS A 4 -2.33 -27.35 49.96
C LYS A 4 -1.75 -27.12 48.58
N SER A 5 -2.65 -27.35 47.65
CA SER A 5 -2.48 -27.42 46.22
C SER A 5 -2.02 -26.10 45.61
N LEU A 6 -1.25 -26.27 44.54
CA LEU A 6 -1.16 -25.44 43.35
C LEU A 6 -2.35 -24.50 43.12
N ALA A 7 -2.05 -23.21 42.93
CA ALA A 7 -2.84 -22.31 42.11
C ALA A 7 -1.96 -21.14 41.62
N ALA A 8 -1.10 -21.40 40.63
CA ALA A 8 -0.51 -20.35 39.83
C ALA A 8 -1.46 -20.05 38.67
N MET A 9 -2.30 -19.02 38.81
CA MET A 9 -3.09 -18.50 37.69
C MET A 9 -2.18 -17.70 36.76
N PHE A 10 -1.74 -18.33 35.67
CA PHE A 10 -1.21 -17.61 34.51
C PHE A 10 -2.38 -17.02 33.72
N VAL A 11 -2.63 -15.72 33.89
CA VAL A 11 -3.52 -14.98 33.00
C VAL A 11 -2.73 -14.68 31.72
N LEU A 12 -2.83 -15.55 30.70
CA LEU A 12 -2.39 -15.19 29.36
C LEU A 12 -3.37 -14.15 28.80
N ALA A 13 -3.00 -12.88 28.91
CA ALA A 13 -3.57 -11.85 28.06
C ALA A 13 -3.06 -12.09 26.64
N ALA A 14 -3.84 -12.81 25.83
CA ALA A 14 -3.62 -12.88 24.40
C ALA A 14 -3.86 -11.47 23.85
N VAL A 15 -2.78 -10.70 23.65
CA VAL A 15 -2.83 -9.51 22.81
C VAL A 15 -3.03 -10.04 21.40
N THR A 16 -4.29 -10.18 20.98
CA THR A 16 -4.64 -10.29 19.57
C THR A 16 -4.28 -8.95 18.96
N GLY A 17 -2.99 -8.78 18.62
CA GLY A 17 -2.53 -7.62 17.89
C GLY A 17 -3.37 -7.52 16.64
N CYS A 18 -4.01 -6.37 16.43
CA CYS A 18 -4.71 -6.00 15.21
C CYS A 18 -3.68 -5.87 14.08
N ALA A 19 -2.99 -6.95 13.73
CA ALA A 19 -2.10 -7.01 12.59
C ALA A 19 -2.97 -7.28 11.36
N ASN A 20 -3.78 -6.31 10.97
CA ASN A 20 -4.25 -6.18 9.58
C ASN A 20 -3.05 -5.75 8.71
N THR A 21 -1.92 -6.44 8.85
CA THR A 21 -0.73 -6.23 8.01
C THR A 21 -1.04 -6.90 6.69
N THR A 22 -1.73 -6.17 5.83
CA THR A 22 -1.86 -6.56 4.43
C THR A 22 -0.45 -6.74 3.86
N PRO A 23 -0.18 -7.78 3.07
CA PRO A 23 1.16 -8.03 2.54
C PRO A 23 1.61 -6.88 1.64
N GLN A 24 2.49 -6.01 2.15
CA GLN A 24 3.43 -5.27 1.32
C GLN A 24 4.64 -6.19 1.15
N ASN A 25 5.03 -6.51 -0.09
CA ASN A 25 6.35 -7.09 -0.35
C ASN A 25 7.40 -6.27 0.40
N PRO A 26 8.49 -6.86 0.93
CA PRO A 26 9.59 -6.08 1.47
C PRO A 26 10.13 -5.19 0.34
N VAL A 27 9.80 -3.91 0.40
CA VAL A 27 10.16 -2.96 -0.65
C VAL A 27 11.48 -2.32 -0.29
N ASP A 28 12.42 -2.34 -1.22
CA ASP A 28 13.59 -1.47 -1.14
C ASP A 28 13.21 -0.03 -1.49
N PHE A 29 12.62 0.68 -0.52
CA PHE A 29 12.30 2.09 -0.66
C PHE A 29 13.54 2.91 -1.02
N VAL A 30 14.71 2.54 -0.51
CA VAL A 30 15.96 3.29 -0.71
C VAL A 30 16.36 3.27 -2.19
N THR A 31 16.24 2.12 -2.86
CA THR A 31 16.54 1.98 -4.28
C THR A 31 15.64 2.85 -5.16
N TYR A 32 14.35 2.96 -4.83
CA TYR A 32 13.38 3.68 -5.66
C TYR A 32 13.03 5.10 -5.19
N ARG A 33 13.62 5.59 -4.09
CA ARG A 33 13.28 6.89 -3.48
C ARG A 33 13.40 8.09 -4.44
N ASP A 34 14.31 8.00 -5.41
CA ASP A 34 14.58 9.07 -6.36
C ASP A 34 13.80 8.92 -7.68
N GLN A 35 12.99 7.86 -7.83
CA GLN A 35 12.08 7.72 -8.96
C GLN A 35 11.04 8.85 -8.94
N PRO A 36 10.71 9.50 -10.07
CA PRO A 36 9.81 10.66 -10.10
C PRO A 36 8.46 10.41 -9.41
N LEU A 37 7.84 9.26 -9.67
CA LEU A 37 6.57 8.86 -9.05
C LEU A 37 6.67 8.70 -7.51
N VAL A 38 7.81 8.24 -7.01
CA VAL A 38 8.04 8.05 -5.57
C VAL A 38 8.34 9.39 -4.91
N LYS A 39 9.17 10.22 -5.53
CA LYS A 39 9.67 11.47 -4.96
C LYS A 39 8.71 12.64 -5.08
N GLN A 40 8.04 12.79 -6.22
CA GLN A 40 7.37 14.03 -6.59
C GLN A 40 5.84 13.95 -6.55
N VAL A 41 5.24 12.76 -6.67
CA VAL A 41 3.78 12.64 -6.57
C VAL A 41 3.34 12.83 -5.12
N GLU A 42 2.43 13.76 -4.88
CA GLU A 42 1.88 14.03 -3.55
C GLU A 42 0.36 13.87 -3.54
N ASN A 43 -0.20 13.69 -2.34
CA ASN A 43 -1.65 13.69 -2.15
C ASN A 43 -2.25 15.01 -2.65
N GLY A 44 -3.39 14.95 -3.33
CA GLY A 44 -4.06 16.13 -3.91
C GLY A 44 -3.61 16.50 -5.33
N MET A 45 -2.56 15.88 -5.88
CA MET A 45 -2.18 16.11 -7.27
C MET A 45 -3.26 15.62 -8.24
N THR A 46 -3.43 16.31 -9.37
CA THR A 46 -4.34 15.89 -10.44
C THR A 46 -3.76 14.72 -11.23
N GLN A 47 -4.62 13.99 -11.94
CA GLN A 47 -4.17 12.98 -12.90
C GLN A 47 -3.17 13.54 -13.93
N THR A 48 -3.40 14.75 -14.44
CA THR A 48 -2.49 15.37 -15.41
C THR A 48 -1.11 15.61 -14.82
N GLN A 49 -1.02 16.11 -13.58
CA GLN A 49 0.27 16.30 -12.90
C GLN A 49 1.01 14.97 -12.72
N VAL A 50 0.30 13.89 -12.34
CA VAL A 50 0.91 12.56 -12.22
C VAL A 50 1.41 12.04 -13.57
N LEU A 51 0.65 12.25 -14.65
CA LEU A 51 1.08 11.88 -16.00
C LEU A 51 2.29 12.69 -16.46
N THR A 52 2.38 13.97 -16.08
CA THR A 52 3.57 14.80 -16.34
C THR A 52 4.79 14.27 -15.60
N ILE A 53 4.64 13.80 -14.36
CA ILE A 53 5.74 13.29 -13.53
C ILE A 53 6.17 11.89 -13.95
N GLY A 54 5.23 10.97 -14.12
CA GLY A 54 5.48 9.54 -14.28
C GLY A 54 5.28 9.00 -15.70
N GLY A 55 4.83 9.83 -16.63
CA GLY A 55 4.49 9.40 -17.98
C GLY A 55 3.24 8.50 -18.02
N THR A 56 3.14 7.74 -19.12
CA THR A 56 2.03 6.83 -19.38
C THR A 56 2.06 5.66 -18.40
N PRO A 57 0.94 5.37 -17.69
CA PRO A 57 0.86 4.20 -16.83
C PRO A 57 0.85 2.90 -17.64
N SER A 58 1.30 1.80 -17.03
CA SER A 58 1.23 0.47 -17.65
C SER A 58 -0.22 0.02 -17.83
N THR A 59 -1.06 0.24 -16.82
CA THR A 59 -2.51 0.08 -16.92
C THR A 59 -3.22 1.15 -16.09
N ARG A 60 -4.47 1.43 -16.46
CA ARG A 60 -5.36 2.32 -15.71
C ARG A 60 -6.65 1.58 -15.43
N VAL A 61 -7.05 1.54 -14.16
CA VAL A 61 -8.22 0.78 -13.70
C VAL A 61 -9.18 1.67 -12.93
N GLN A 62 -10.48 1.41 -13.11
CA GLN A 62 -11.53 1.99 -12.29
C GLN A 62 -11.53 1.29 -10.94
N ARG A 63 -11.44 2.05 -9.84
CA ARG A 63 -11.55 1.48 -8.49
C ARG A 63 -12.99 1.04 -8.23
N LYS A 64 -13.12 -0.08 -7.54
CA LYS A 64 -14.37 -0.79 -7.22
C LYS A 64 -14.71 -0.70 -5.74
N VAL A 65 -13.72 -0.57 -4.86
CA VAL A 65 -13.93 -0.45 -3.39
C VAL A 65 -14.26 0.98 -3.00
N HIS A 66 -13.49 1.93 -3.52
CA HIS A 66 -13.73 3.36 -3.36
C HIS A 66 -13.89 4.02 -4.73
N PRO A 67 -14.63 5.13 -4.85
CA PRO A 67 -14.71 5.89 -6.10
C PRO A 67 -13.33 6.41 -6.54
N GLY A 68 -13.15 6.55 -7.86
CA GLY A 68 -11.94 7.10 -8.46
C GLY A 68 -11.17 6.10 -9.31
N MET A 69 -9.94 6.47 -9.69
CA MET A 69 -9.12 5.70 -10.63
C MET A 69 -7.84 5.21 -9.95
N CYS A 70 -7.19 4.21 -10.52
CA CYS A 70 -5.85 3.82 -10.12
C CYS A 70 -4.99 3.57 -11.36
N ASN A 71 -3.76 4.07 -11.33
CA ASN A 71 -2.75 3.87 -12.35
C ASN A 71 -1.70 2.90 -11.83
N ASN A 72 -1.39 1.86 -12.61
CA ASN A 72 -0.24 0.99 -12.41
C ASN A 72 0.98 1.54 -13.16
N TYR A 73 2.15 1.33 -12.58
CA TYR A 73 3.45 1.65 -13.14
C TYR A 73 4.43 0.52 -12.84
N VAL A 74 5.48 0.42 -13.66
CA VAL A 74 6.65 -0.41 -13.40
C VAL A 74 7.84 0.53 -13.31
N LEU A 75 8.36 0.73 -12.11
CA LEU A 75 9.58 1.49 -11.87
C LEU A 75 10.76 0.63 -12.29
N ASN A 76 11.70 1.21 -13.03
CA ASN A 76 12.95 0.55 -13.36
C ASN A 76 14.11 1.36 -12.79
N LYS A 77 14.94 0.71 -11.97
CA LYS A 77 16.19 1.27 -11.47
C LYS A 77 17.30 0.26 -11.71
N ASP A 78 18.23 0.60 -12.59
CA ASP A 78 19.41 -0.22 -12.89
C ASP A 78 19.04 -1.68 -13.26
N GLY A 79 17.94 -1.87 -14.00
CA GLY A 79 17.44 -3.18 -14.41
C GLY A 79 16.53 -3.88 -13.41
N HIS A 80 16.36 -3.32 -12.20
CA HIS A 80 15.44 -3.84 -11.20
C HIS A 80 14.05 -3.23 -11.38
N GLU A 81 13.09 -4.08 -11.73
CA GLU A 81 11.69 -3.71 -11.88
C GLU A 81 10.92 -3.80 -10.56
N GLN A 82 10.09 -2.79 -10.30
CA GLN A 82 9.23 -2.74 -9.12
C GLN A 82 7.88 -2.16 -9.50
N VAL A 83 6.81 -2.89 -9.22
CA VAL A 83 5.44 -2.38 -9.40
C VAL A 83 5.15 -1.24 -8.45
N PHE A 84 4.43 -0.24 -8.95
CA PHE A 84 4.02 0.93 -8.19
C PHE A 84 2.62 1.37 -8.64
N HIS A 85 1.78 1.80 -7.72
CA HIS A 85 0.48 2.36 -8.04
C HIS A 85 0.37 3.81 -7.56
N VAL A 86 -0.48 4.56 -8.25
CA VAL A 86 -1.00 5.86 -7.79
C VAL A 86 -2.51 5.80 -7.93
N SER A 87 -3.23 5.91 -6.82
CA SER A 87 -4.69 5.99 -6.81
C SER A 87 -5.16 7.43 -6.72
N PHE A 88 -6.34 7.66 -7.28
CA PHE A 88 -7.06 8.92 -7.28
C PHE A 88 -8.43 8.71 -6.64
N ASP A 89 -8.92 9.72 -5.95
CA ASP A 89 -10.26 9.79 -5.38
C ASP A 89 -11.33 10.09 -6.45
N ALA A 90 -12.57 10.27 -5.98
CA ALA A 90 -13.72 10.65 -6.81
C ALA A 90 -13.51 11.98 -7.58
N ASN A 91 -12.68 12.88 -7.07
CA ASN A 91 -12.39 14.19 -7.65
C ASN A 91 -11.20 14.15 -8.62
N GLY A 92 -10.63 12.97 -8.88
CA GLY A 92 -9.45 12.80 -9.72
C GLY A 92 -8.17 13.33 -9.07
N ARG A 93 -8.12 13.35 -7.73
CA ARG A 93 -6.98 13.82 -6.92
C ARG A 93 -6.27 12.62 -6.30
N VAL A 94 -4.94 12.63 -6.26
CA VAL A 94 -4.16 11.56 -5.64
C VAL A 94 -4.56 11.43 -4.18
N ASP A 95 -4.94 10.22 -3.78
CA ASP A 95 -5.28 9.90 -2.39
C ASP A 95 -4.31 8.90 -1.77
N ASN A 96 -3.58 8.12 -2.58
CA ASN A 96 -2.57 7.18 -2.11
C ASN A 96 -1.63 6.73 -3.24
N LYS A 97 -0.45 6.25 -2.86
CA LYS A 97 0.55 5.65 -3.75
C LYS A 97 1.34 4.59 -3.01
N GLY A 98 1.91 3.63 -3.72
CA GLY A 98 2.75 2.62 -3.07
C GLY A 98 3.20 1.46 -3.96
N PHE A 99 4.08 0.63 -3.41
CA PHE A 99 4.78 -0.43 -4.12
C PHE A 99 3.97 -1.73 -4.20
N MET A 100 2.89 -1.67 -4.95
CA MET A 100 2.00 -2.79 -5.26
C MET A 100 1.21 -2.42 -6.52
N THR A 101 0.48 -3.37 -7.09
CA THR A 101 -0.46 -3.07 -8.17
C THR A 101 -1.76 -2.47 -7.61
N CYS A 102 -2.54 -1.84 -8.49
CA CYS A 102 -3.88 -1.37 -8.17
C CYS A 102 -4.80 -2.50 -7.68
N GLU A 103 -4.68 -3.70 -8.24
CA GLU A 103 -5.46 -4.87 -7.85
C GLU A 103 -5.09 -5.37 -6.45
N GLN A 104 -3.79 -5.38 -6.12
CA GLN A 104 -3.33 -5.71 -4.78
C GLN A 104 -3.82 -4.68 -3.75
N ARG A 105 -3.77 -3.39 -4.10
CA ARG A 105 -4.34 -2.31 -3.30
C ARG A 105 -5.83 -2.52 -3.06
N GLU A 106 -6.61 -2.82 -4.10
CA GLU A 106 -8.05 -3.10 -3.95
C GLU A 106 -8.32 -4.31 -3.07
N ALA A 107 -7.53 -5.38 -3.20
CA ALA A 107 -7.66 -6.57 -2.35
C ALA A 107 -7.40 -6.23 -0.88
N ASN A 108 -6.38 -5.39 -0.62
CA ASN A 108 -6.06 -4.90 0.71
C ASN A 108 -7.19 -4.04 1.29
N GLU A 109 -7.75 -3.12 0.50
CA GLU A 109 -8.88 -2.27 0.92
C GLU A 109 -10.14 -3.08 1.23
N ARG A 110 -10.38 -4.21 0.55
CA ARG A 110 -11.51 -5.11 0.87
C ARG A 110 -11.33 -5.92 2.15
N ALA A 111 -10.08 -6.13 2.56
CA ALA A 111 -9.73 -6.93 3.73
C ALA A 111 -9.65 -6.11 5.02
N MET A 112 -9.74 -4.79 4.94
CA MET A 112 -9.79 -3.85 6.06
C MET A 112 -11.24 -3.62 6.51
#